data_AF-A0A8H4U973-F1
#
_entry.id   AF-A0A8H4U973-F1
#
_cell.length_a   1.000
_cell.length_b   1.000
_cell.length_c   1.000
_cell.angle_alpha   90.00
_cell.angle_beta   90.00
_cell.angle_gamma   90.00
#
_symmetry.space_group_name_H-M   'P 1'
#
loop_
_entity.id
_entity.type
_entity.pdbx_description
1 polymer ?
#
loop_
_entity_poly.entity_id
_entity_poly.type
_entity_poly.pdbx_seq_one_letter_code
_entity_poly.pdbx_strand_id
1 'polypeptide(L)'
;MPGSFSSILTFLTLLIFLATAHDIRASNDTEPTVYKESNKYKYYGCYNETVEIEDSAEVRALNGGAHLVDTKQMTVPMCLDFCTSNGSYQYAGVEWSRFVSNSPKEQSHVR
;
A
#
# COMPACT_ATOMS: atom_id res chain seq x y z
N MET A 1 28.86 -47.86 -34.47
CA MET A 1 27.63 -47.08 -34.18
C MET A 1 28.01 -45.81 -33.42
N PRO A 2 28.27 -44.67 -34.07
CA PRO A 2 28.59 -43.41 -33.39
C PRO A 2 27.35 -42.49 -33.42
N GLY A 3 26.38 -42.71 -32.54
CA GLY A 3 25.12 -41.93 -32.53
C GLY A 3 24.72 -41.36 -31.17
N SER A 4 25.28 -41.89 -30.08
CA SER A 4 24.82 -41.58 -28.72
C SER A 4 25.37 -40.25 -28.18
N PHE A 5 26.65 -39.93 -28.45
CA PHE A 5 27.30 -38.75 -27.88
C PHE A 5 26.83 -37.40 -28.48
N SER A 6 26.41 -37.39 -29.74
CA SER A 6 25.93 -36.17 -30.42
C SER A 6 24.58 -35.69 -29.86
N SER A 7 23.70 -36.64 -29.53
CA SER A 7 22.36 -36.34 -28.99
C SER A 7 22.43 -35.74 -27.58
N ILE A 8 23.32 -36.24 -26.73
CA ILE A 8 23.52 -35.73 -25.37
C ILE A 8 24.01 -34.27 -25.40
N LEU A 9 24.92 -33.95 -26.32
CA LEU A 9 25.46 -32.58 -26.46
C LEU A 9 24.38 -31.60 -26.92
N THR A 10 23.45 -32.01 -27.80
CA THR A 10 22.32 -31.18 -28.24
C THR A 10 21.27 -30.95 -27.15
N PHE A 11 21.04 -31.93 -26.27
CA PHE A 11 20.14 -31.73 -25.12
C PHE A 11 20.74 -30.77 -24.10
N LEU A 12 22.06 -30.84 -23.88
CA LEU A 12 22.74 -29.94 -22.95
C LEU A 12 22.71 -28.48 -23.42
N THR A 13 22.87 -28.23 -24.72
CA THR A 13 22.79 -26.88 -25.27
C THR A 13 21.37 -26.30 -25.21
N LEU A 14 20.34 -27.11 -25.46
CA LEU A 14 18.94 -26.66 -25.37
C LEU A 14 18.53 -26.25 -23.93
N LEU A 15 19.01 -26.97 -22.91
CA LEU A 15 18.76 -26.63 -21.50
C LEU A 15 19.41 -25.30 -21.09
N ILE A 16 20.59 -24.98 -21.65
CA ILE A 16 21.27 -23.72 -21.38
C ILE A 16 20.51 -22.53 -21.99
N PHE A 17 19.86 -22.71 -23.16
CA PHE A 17 19.05 -21.65 -23.78
C PHE A 17 17.74 -21.34 -23.04
N LEU A 18 17.14 -22.31 -22.33
CA LEU A 18 15.93 -22.04 -21.52
C LEU A 18 16.23 -21.24 -20.25
N ALA A 19 17.44 -21.33 -19.69
CA ALA A 19 17.78 -20.69 -18.42
C ALA A 19 18.00 -19.17 -18.52
N THR A 20 18.20 -18.61 -19.72
CA THR A 20 18.52 -17.19 -19.92
C THR A 20 17.29 -16.30 -20.16
N ALA A 21 16.09 -16.87 -20.30
CA ALA A 21 14.85 -16.13 -20.49
C ALA A 21 14.16 -15.78 -19.15
N HIS A 22 14.90 -15.18 -18.21
CA HIS A 22 14.30 -14.54 -17.04
C HIS A 22 14.20 -13.04 -17.30
N ASP A 23 13.00 -12.58 -17.67
CA ASP A 23 12.65 -11.16 -17.71
C ASP A 23 12.74 -10.57 -16.29
N ILE A 24 13.86 -9.90 -15.99
CA ILE A 24 13.94 -9.04 -14.81
C ILE A 24 13.17 -7.76 -15.14
N ARG A 25 11.88 -7.75 -14.80
CA ARG A 25 11.12 -6.50 -14.73
C ARG A 25 11.61 -5.70 -13.54
N ALA A 26 12.45 -4.70 -13.79
CA ALA A 26 12.74 -3.66 -12.82
C ALA A 26 11.45 -2.87 -12.59
N SER A 27 10.76 -3.15 -11.48
CA SER A 27 9.71 -2.27 -10.99
C SER A 27 10.39 -1.01 -10.46
N ASN A 28 10.23 0.12 -11.14
CA ASN A 28 10.51 1.44 -10.56
C ASN A 28 9.42 1.74 -9.51
N ASP A 29 9.38 0.96 -8.43
CA ASP A 29 8.49 1.20 -7.30
C ASP A 29 9.05 2.38 -6.52
N THR A 30 8.46 3.56 -6.74
CA THR A 30 8.72 4.69 -5.86
C THR A 30 8.08 4.34 -4.53
N GLU A 31 8.91 4.06 -3.53
CA GLU A 31 8.43 3.69 -2.20
C GLU A 31 7.40 4.72 -1.71
N PRO A 32 6.23 4.26 -1.24
CA PRO A 32 5.26 5.07 -0.50
C PRO A 32 5.93 5.99 0.52
N THR A 33 5.77 7.30 0.37
CA THR A 33 6.19 8.22 1.43
C THR A 33 5.03 8.45 2.40
N VAL A 34 5.31 8.29 3.69
CA VAL A 34 4.36 8.60 4.76
C VAL A 34 4.29 10.11 4.94
N TYR A 35 3.07 10.66 4.91
CA TYR A 35 2.86 12.08 5.15
C TYR A 35 2.94 12.40 6.65
N LYS A 36 3.93 13.18 7.06
CA LYS A 36 4.19 13.52 8.47
C LYS A 36 4.01 15.00 8.80
N GLU A 37 3.75 15.82 7.78
CA GLU A 37 3.72 17.28 7.91
C GLU A 37 2.36 17.75 8.43
N SER A 38 2.27 18.08 9.72
CA SER A 38 1.10 18.78 10.25
C SER A 38 1.49 19.54 11.51
N ASN A 39 0.86 20.70 11.70
CA ASN A 39 1.00 21.53 12.89
C ASN A 39 0.08 21.11 14.05
N LYS A 40 -0.89 20.22 13.78
CA LYS A 40 -1.91 19.80 14.75
C LYS A 40 -1.92 18.29 15.00
N TYR A 41 -1.41 17.49 14.07
CA TYR A 41 -1.40 16.05 14.19
C TYR A 41 0.00 15.51 13.95
N LYS A 42 0.36 14.46 14.67
CA LYS A 42 1.57 13.66 14.48
C LYS A 42 1.19 12.31 13.89
N TYR A 43 1.96 11.85 12.90
CA TYR A 43 1.79 10.50 12.37
C TYR A 43 1.95 9.46 13.48
N TYR A 44 0.93 8.61 13.63
CA TYR A 44 0.87 7.60 14.69
C TYR A 44 1.15 6.20 14.16
N GLY A 45 0.66 5.89 12.96
CA GLY A 45 0.90 4.61 12.33
C GLY A 45 -0.13 4.27 11.27
N CYS A 46 -0.14 3.01 10.87
CA CYS A 46 -1.14 2.45 9.99
C CYS A 46 -1.89 1.36 10.74
N TYR A 47 -3.20 1.48 10.79
CA TYR A 47 -4.09 0.57 11.51
C TYR A 47 -5.05 -0.08 10.53
N ASN A 48 -5.48 -1.30 10.82
CA ASN A 48 -6.49 -1.94 10.00
C ASN A 48 -7.86 -1.40 10.41
N GLU A 49 -8.71 -1.18 9.41
CA GLU A 49 -10.14 -0.95 9.63
C GLU A 49 -10.75 -2.20 10.28
N THR A 50 -11.60 -2.00 11.29
CA THR A 50 -12.21 -3.02 12.12
C THR A 50 -13.57 -3.49 11.59
N VAL A 51 -14.15 -2.84 10.58
CA VAL A 51 -15.47 -3.26 10.03
C VAL A 51 -15.48 -4.66 9.40
N GLU A 52 -14.34 -5.17 8.94
CA GLU A 52 -14.24 -6.49 8.26
C GLU A 52 -13.53 -7.56 9.11
N ILE A 53 -13.27 -7.28 10.39
CA ILE A 53 -12.59 -8.22 11.29
C ILE A 53 -13.64 -9.01 12.09
N GLU A 54 -13.69 -10.33 11.86
CA GLU A 54 -14.52 -11.27 12.63
C GLU A 54 -14.16 -11.18 14.13
N ASP A 55 -15.16 -11.26 15.01
CA ASP A 55 -15.03 -11.06 16.47
C ASP A 55 -14.55 -9.65 16.93
N SER A 56 -14.60 -8.65 16.05
CA SER A 56 -14.41 -7.25 16.44
C SER A 56 -15.73 -6.58 16.81
N ALA A 57 -15.67 -5.28 17.15
CA ALA A 57 -16.87 -4.48 17.35
C ALA A 57 -17.61 -4.14 16.03
N GLU A 58 -17.09 -4.55 14.86
CA GLU A 58 -17.65 -4.32 13.51
C GLU A 58 -17.96 -2.85 13.19
N VAL A 59 -17.37 -1.93 13.95
CA VAL A 59 -17.46 -0.48 13.75
C VAL A 59 -16.19 0.03 13.10
N ARG A 60 -16.21 1.28 12.64
CA ARG A 60 -15.02 1.92 12.10
C ARG A 60 -13.93 2.11 13.16
N ALA A 61 -12.67 1.98 12.78
CA ALA A 61 -11.53 2.20 13.68
C ALA A 61 -11.59 3.60 14.32
N LEU A 62 -12.02 4.60 13.55
CA LEU A 62 -12.35 5.95 14.01
C LEU A 62 -13.86 6.16 14.16
N ASN A 63 -14.49 5.40 15.05
CA ASN A 63 -15.92 5.51 15.31
C ASN A 63 -16.32 6.84 15.98
N GLY A 64 -17.51 7.35 15.66
CA GLY A 64 -18.08 8.57 16.26
C GLY A 64 -17.46 9.89 15.77
N GLY A 65 -16.55 9.84 14.80
CA GLY A 65 -15.97 11.02 14.15
C GLY A 65 -16.74 11.50 12.92
N ALA A 66 -16.20 12.53 12.27
CA ALA A 66 -16.65 12.96 10.94
C ALA A 66 -15.88 12.20 9.84
N HIS A 67 -16.47 12.08 8.65
CA HIS A 67 -15.84 11.44 7.50
C HIS A 67 -15.98 12.29 6.23
N LEU A 68 -14.96 12.21 5.38
CA LEU A 68 -14.94 12.82 4.05
C LEU A 68 -14.55 11.75 3.04
N VAL A 69 -15.33 11.62 1.96
CA VAL A 69 -15.07 10.66 0.87
C VAL A 69 -14.90 11.41 -0.43
N ASP A 70 -13.71 11.29 -1.03
CA ASP A 70 -13.42 11.77 -2.39
C ASP A 70 -12.73 10.65 -3.18
N THR A 71 -13.51 9.98 -4.03
CA THR A 71 -13.06 8.84 -4.84
C THR A 71 -12.04 9.22 -5.91
N LYS A 72 -11.88 10.52 -6.20
CA LYS A 72 -11.06 10.99 -7.32
C LYS A 72 -9.84 11.78 -6.89
N GLN A 73 -9.85 12.43 -5.73
CA GLN A 73 -8.77 13.34 -5.33
C GLN A 73 -8.35 13.25 -3.86
N MET A 74 -8.80 12.27 -3.06
CA MET A 74 -8.42 12.21 -1.64
C MET A 74 -6.91 12.28 -1.38
N THR A 75 -6.50 13.16 -0.46
CA THR A 75 -5.12 13.34 0.01
C THR A 75 -5.07 13.47 1.54
N VAL A 76 -3.90 13.23 2.14
CA VAL A 76 -3.70 13.36 3.59
C VAL A 76 -4.00 14.79 4.09
N PRO A 77 -3.49 15.87 3.46
CA PRO A 77 -3.79 17.24 3.90
C PRO A 77 -5.30 17.55 3.91
N MET A 78 -6.04 17.11 2.89
CA MET A 78 -7.50 17.32 2.85
C MET A 78 -8.22 16.66 4.03
N CYS A 79 -7.81 15.45 4.42
CA CYS A 79 -8.38 14.79 5.60
C CYS A 79 -8.02 15.54 6.90
N LEU A 80 -6.75 15.93 7.07
CA LEU A 80 -6.32 16.66 8.26
C LEU A 80 -7.00 18.03 8.39
N ASP A 81 -7.19 18.76 7.29
CA ASP A 81 -7.90 20.04 7.25
C ASP A 81 -9.40 19.85 7.57
N PHE A 82 -10.01 18.81 7.03
CA PHE A 82 -11.40 18.45 7.34
C PHE A 82 -11.58 18.13 8.83
N CYS A 83 -10.73 17.29 9.41
CA CYS A 83 -10.77 16.97 10.84
C CYS A 83 -10.49 18.20 11.71
N THR A 84 -9.61 19.10 11.26
CA THR A 84 -9.27 20.33 11.98
C THR A 84 -10.43 21.32 12.01
N SER A 85 -11.17 21.43 10.90
CA SER A 85 -12.27 22.38 10.73
C SER A 85 -13.61 21.89 11.29
N ASN A 86 -13.89 20.59 11.22
CA ASN A 86 -15.18 20.02 11.64
C ASN A 86 -15.24 19.62 13.12
N GLY A 87 -14.18 19.87 13.90
CA GLY A 87 -14.22 19.62 15.34
C GLY A 87 -12.87 19.54 16.02
N SER A 88 -12.92 19.05 17.25
CA SER A 88 -11.73 18.77 18.04
C SER A 88 -11.45 17.28 18.18
N TYR A 89 -11.22 16.60 17.06
CA TYR A 89 -10.85 15.19 17.06
C TYR A 89 -9.42 14.99 17.56
N GLN A 90 -9.23 13.95 18.38
CA GLN A 90 -7.92 13.50 18.86
C GLN A 90 -7.17 12.69 17.81
N TYR A 91 -7.91 12.03 16.91
CA TYR A 91 -7.37 11.19 15.85
C TYR A 91 -7.94 11.61 14.49
N ALA A 92 -7.16 11.42 13.44
CA ALA A 92 -7.56 11.58 12.05
C ALA A 92 -6.99 10.40 11.24
N GLY A 93 -7.74 9.90 10.25
CA GLY A 93 -7.37 8.70 9.49
C GLY A 93 -7.72 8.84 8.01
N VAL A 94 -6.85 8.34 7.13
CA VAL A 94 -7.06 8.32 5.68
C VAL A 94 -6.85 6.92 5.13
N GLU A 95 -7.94 6.30 4.67
CA GLU A 95 -7.94 4.92 4.15
C GLU A 95 -7.42 4.82 2.71
N TRP A 96 -7.75 5.81 1.86
CA TRP A 96 -7.47 5.73 0.42
C TRP A 96 -6.97 7.08 -0.11
N SER A 97 -5.66 7.31 -0.07
CA SER A 97 -5.05 8.50 -0.70
C SER A 97 -4.54 8.18 -2.11
N ARG A 98 -4.87 9.02 -3.10
CA ARG A 98 -4.47 8.75 -4.50
C ARG A 98 -2.99 8.95 -4.77
N PHE A 99 -2.30 9.67 -3.90
CA PHE A 99 -0.86 9.90 -4.09
C PHE A 99 -0.02 8.68 -3.76
N VAL A 100 -0.63 7.59 -3.30
CA VAL A 100 0.13 6.41 -2.92
C VAL A 100 -0.62 5.13 -3.27
N SER A 101 -0.38 4.65 -4.49
CA SER A 101 -0.86 3.37 -5.03
C SER A 101 -0.50 2.16 -4.16
N ASN A 102 0.51 2.31 -3.29
CA ASN A 102 1.06 1.27 -2.42
C ASN A 102 1.08 1.68 -0.92
N SER A 103 0.35 2.73 -0.52
CA SER A 103 0.28 3.09 0.91
C SER A 103 -0.43 1.99 1.68
N PRO A 104 -0.09 1.80 2.97
CA PRO A 104 -0.93 1.05 3.87
C PRO A 104 -2.36 1.60 3.77
N LYS A 105 -3.32 0.67 3.78
CA LYS A 105 -4.76 0.90 3.56
C LYS A 105 -5.41 1.87 4.56
N GLU A 106 -4.64 2.38 5.53
CA GLU A 106 -5.02 3.48 6.40
C GLU A 106 -3.77 4.15 7.01
N GLN A 107 -3.64 5.47 6.87
CA GLN A 107 -2.70 6.27 7.68
C GLN A 107 -3.47 6.96 8.79
N SER A 108 -3.04 6.77 10.03
CA SER A 108 -3.64 7.40 11.21
C SER A 108 -2.67 8.40 11.84
N HIS A 109 -3.22 9.53 12.25
CA HIS A 109 -2.52 10.59 12.96
C HIS A 109 -3.23 10.90 14.28
N VAL A 110 -2.44 11.30 15.28
CA VAL A 110 -2.89 11.68 16.62
C VAL A 110 -2.57 13.15 16.87
N ARG A 111 -3.42 13.87 17.58
CA ARG A 111 -3.17 15.29 17.92
C ARG A 111 -1.95 15.47 18.81
#